data_AF-A0A7S4I8Z0-F1
#
_entry.id   AF-A0A7S4I8Z0-F1
#
_cell.length_a   1.000
_cell.length_b   1.000
_cell.length_c   1.000
_cell.angle_alpha   90.00
_cell.angle_beta   90.00
_cell.angle_gamma   90.00
#
_symmetry.space_group_name_H-M   'P 1'
#
loop_
_entity.id
_entity.type
_entity.pdbx_description
1 polymer ?
#
loop_
_entity_poly.entity_id
_entity_poly.type
_entity_poly.pdbx_seq_one_letter_code
_entity_poly.pdbx_strand_id
1 'polypeptide(L)'
;KGHSDWSTIHQASYMIEDVIVNINNERRIVLNNVKLIDIEAALGGKTKIFTPGRTFIAESDVQWNENQILLGARRVILFNDMLLVAKPKKSLRSFHLFGSSKVNFAVKEQFALSSLFLGCSSPPDAK
;
A
#
# COMPACT_ATOMS: atom_id res chain seq x y z
N LYS A 1 6.37 37.97 33.79
CA LYS A 1 6.44 37.42 32.41
C LYS A 1 7.84 37.73 31.87
N GLY A 2 8.61 36.71 31.53
CA GLY A 2 9.99 36.84 31.03
C GLY A 2 10.99 36.04 31.85
N HIS A 3 10.92 34.70 31.80
CA HIS A 3 12.05 33.88 32.22
C HIS A 3 13.13 34.04 31.15
N SER A 4 14.39 34.29 31.53
CA SER A 4 15.51 34.47 30.58
C SER A 4 15.60 33.34 29.55
N ASP A 5 15.21 32.15 29.97
CA ASP A 5 15.37 30.92 29.20
C ASP A 5 14.12 30.57 28.38
N TRP A 6 13.08 31.42 28.38
CA TRP A 6 11.83 31.14 27.68
C TRP A 6 12.04 30.89 26.18
N SER A 7 12.86 31.72 25.54
CA SER A 7 13.22 31.55 24.12
C SER A 7 14.01 30.27 23.88
N THR A 8 14.96 29.95 24.75
CA THR A 8 15.76 28.72 24.68
C THR A 8 14.91 27.47 24.83
N ILE A 9 13.96 27.46 25.78
CA ILE A 9 13.03 26.35 25.99
C ILE A 9 12.11 26.17 24.78
N HIS A 10 11.59 27.26 24.20
CA HIS A 10 10.75 27.18 23.01
C HIS A 10 11.53 26.66 21.80
N GLN A 11 12.76 27.16 21.60
CA GLN A 11 13.62 26.69 20.53
C GLN A 11 13.94 25.19 20.68
N ALA A 12 14.23 24.73 21.90
CA ALA A 12 14.45 23.31 22.18
C ALA A 12 13.19 22.48 21.90
N SER A 13 11.98 22.98 22.25
CA SER A 13 10.71 22.32 21.94
C SER A 13 10.53 22.11 20.44
N TYR A 14 10.75 23.15 19.63
CA TYR A 14 10.65 23.05 18.17
C TYR A 14 11.65 22.06 17.58
N MET A 15 12.89 22.04 18.09
CA MET A 15 13.90 21.07 17.64
C MET A 15 13.48 19.63 17.95
N ILE A 16 12.88 19.39 19.13
CA ILE A 16 12.37 18.06 19.49
C ILE A 16 11.20 17.67 18.59
N GLU A 17 10.26 18.56 18.32
CA GLU A 17 9.14 18.31 17.41
C GLU A 17 9.62 17.95 16.00
N ASP A 18 10.60 18.67 15.46
CA ASP A 18 11.18 18.38 14.15
C ASP A 18 11.83 16.99 14.10
N VAL A 19 12.60 16.63 15.14
CA VAL A 19 13.18 15.28 15.27
C VAL A 19 12.10 14.21 15.31
N ILE A 20 11.00 14.42 16.05
CA ILE A 20 9.88 13.49 16.11
C ILE A 20 9.24 13.30 14.73
N VAL A 21 9.02 14.40 14.00
CA VAL A 21 8.45 14.35 12.64
C VAL A 21 9.37 13.57 11.71
N ASN A 22 10.68 13.82 11.75
CA ASN A 22 11.66 13.13 10.92
C ASN A 22 11.70 11.62 11.22
N ILE A 23 11.77 11.23 12.49
CA ILE A 23 11.74 9.81 12.89
C ILE A 23 10.46 9.11 12.41
N ASN A 24 9.31 9.77 12.55
CA ASN A 24 8.04 9.20 12.12
C ASN A 24 7.97 9.04 10.59
N ASN A 25 8.53 9.98 9.84
CA ASN A 25 8.61 9.90 8.38
C ASN A 25 9.54 8.77 7.93
N GLU A 26 10.73 8.65 8.51
CA GLU A 26 11.65 7.55 8.24
C GLU A 26 11.01 6.19 8.56
N ARG A 27 10.35 6.08 9.72
CA ARG A 27 9.61 4.88 10.10
C ARG A 27 8.55 4.52 9.07
N ARG A 28 7.78 5.50 8.58
CA ARG A 28 6.76 5.29 7.55
C ARG A 28 7.37 4.77 6.25
N ILE A 29 8.51 5.31 5.83
CA ILE A 29 9.24 4.86 4.62
C ILE A 29 9.70 3.41 4.79
N VAL A 30 10.31 3.07 5.93
CA VAL A 30 10.77 1.70 6.22
C VAL A 30 9.61 0.71 6.22
N LEU A 31 8.51 1.03 6.90
CA LEU A 31 7.33 0.17 6.95
C LEU A 31 6.70 -0.04 5.56
N ASN A 32 6.64 1.02 4.75
CA ASN A 32 6.19 0.92 3.38
C ASN A 32 7.10 -0.02 2.56
N ASN A 33 8.41 0.15 2.66
CA ASN A 33 9.38 -0.67 1.94
C ASN A 33 9.27 -2.16 2.31
N VAL A 34 9.12 -2.48 3.61
CA VAL A 34 8.88 -3.84 4.07
C VAL A 34 7.60 -4.40 3.43
N LYS A 35 6.51 -3.64 3.43
CA LYS A 35 5.23 -4.07 2.84
C LYS A 35 5.36 -4.34 1.33
N LEU A 36 6.08 -3.50 0.57
CA LEU A 36 6.31 -3.71 -0.86
C LEU A 36 7.11 -5.00 -1.11
N ILE A 37 8.16 -5.25 -0.31
CA ILE A 37 8.98 -6.46 -0.40
C ILE A 37 8.15 -7.72 -0.10
N ASP A 38 7.32 -7.67 0.95
CA ASP A 38 6.45 -8.78 1.31
C ASP A 38 5.47 -9.14 0.19
N ILE A 39 4.88 -8.11 -0.45
CA ILE A 39 3.97 -8.30 -1.59
C ILE A 39 4.74 -8.89 -2.78
N GLU A 40 5.91 -8.36 -3.12
CA GLU A 40 6.75 -8.87 -4.21
C GLU A 40 7.15 -10.34 -3.99
N ALA A 41 7.51 -10.69 -2.75
CA ALA A 41 7.82 -12.05 -2.35
C ALA A 41 6.59 -12.97 -2.49
N ALA A 42 5.40 -12.51 -2.09
CA ALA A 42 4.15 -13.26 -2.23
C ALA A 42 3.75 -13.50 -3.69
N LEU A 43 4.17 -12.63 -4.61
CA LEU A 43 4.02 -12.81 -6.06
C LEU A 43 5.07 -13.75 -6.66
N GLY A 44 6.07 -14.16 -5.88
CA GLY A 44 7.17 -15.01 -6.31
C GLY A 44 8.21 -14.28 -7.15
N GLY A 45 8.40 -12.97 -6.92
CA GLY A 45 9.44 -12.16 -7.58
C GLY A 45 9.23 -11.93 -9.09
N LYS A 46 8.06 -12.30 -9.62
CA LYS A 46 7.75 -12.16 -11.06
C LYS A 46 7.33 -10.74 -11.44
N THR A 47 6.91 -9.94 -10.47
CA THR A 47 6.41 -8.58 -10.67
C THR A 47 7.19 -7.66 -9.77
N LYS A 48 7.86 -6.67 -10.35
CA LYS A 48 8.64 -5.69 -9.62
C LYS A 48 7.70 -4.68 -8.94
N ILE A 49 7.50 -4.86 -7.65
CA ILE A 49 6.63 -3.99 -6.85
C ILE A 49 7.48 -2.96 -6.12
N PHE A 50 8.64 -3.36 -5.63
CA PHE A 50 9.57 -2.47 -4.95
C PHE A 50 10.23 -1.49 -5.95
N THR A 51 9.69 -0.27 -5.98
CA THR A 51 10.19 0.84 -6.80
C THR A 51 10.22 2.13 -5.97
N PRO A 52 11.24 2.99 -6.16
CA PRO A 52 11.30 4.27 -5.47
C PRO A 52 10.02 5.09 -5.70
N GLY A 53 9.49 5.72 -4.64
CA GLY A 53 8.29 6.55 -4.71
C GLY A 53 6.95 5.81 -4.72
N ARG A 54 6.94 4.48 -4.87
CA ARG A 54 5.70 3.70 -4.73
C ARG A 54 5.33 3.56 -3.26
N THR A 55 4.06 3.80 -2.94
CA THR A 55 3.52 3.62 -1.60
C THR A 55 2.32 2.70 -1.60
N PHE A 56 2.30 1.76 -0.66
CA PHE A 56 1.14 0.93 -0.37
C PHE A 56 0.06 1.78 0.29
N ILE A 57 -1.16 1.70 -0.22
CA ILE A 57 -2.33 2.43 0.31
C ILE A 57 -3.26 1.46 1.03
N ALA A 58 -3.68 0.38 0.36
CA ALA A 58 -4.66 -0.56 0.89
C ALA A 58 -4.58 -1.93 0.20
N GLU A 59 -5.08 -2.96 0.89
CA GLU A 59 -5.35 -4.28 0.30
C GLU A 59 -6.70 -4.81 0.77
N SER A 60 -7.36 -5.60 -0.08
CA SER A 60 -8.60 -6.29 0.29
C SER A 60 -8.79 -7.55 -0.54
N ASP A 61 -9.49 -8.53 0.01
CA ASP A 61 -9.96 -9.71 -0.72
C ASP A 61 -11.40 -9.45 -1.19
N VAL A 62 -11.60 -9.49 -2.50
CA VAL A 62 -12.90 -9.23 -3.15
C VAL A 62 -13.39 -10.47 -3.89
N GLN A 63 -14.70 -10.68 -3.93
CA GLN A 63 -15.29 -11.63 -4.87
C GLN A 63 -15.35 -10.98 -6.26
N TRP A 64 -14.74 -11.63 -7.24
CA TRP A 64 -14.67 -11.11 -8.60
C TRP A 64 -15.74 -11.74 -9.48
N ASN A 65 -16.62 -10.91 -10.03
CA ASN A 65 -17.65 -11.32 -10.97
C ASN A 65 -17.38 -10.70 -12.34
N GLU A 66 -17.38 -11.51 -13.38
CA GLU A 66 -17.21 -11.06 -14.77
C GLU A 66 -18.40 -11.60 -15.56
N ASN A 67 -19.20 -10.72 -16.18
CA ASN A 67 -20.43 -11.09 -16.91
C ASN A 67 -21.39 -11.97 -16.09
N GLN A 68 -21.61 -11.62 -14.83
CA GLN A 68 -22.44 -12.39 -13.87
C GLN A 68 -21.91 -13.80 -13.53
N ILE A 69 -20.68 -14.14 -13.93
CA ILE A 69 -20.01 -15.40 -13.57
C ILE A 69 -19.04 -15.14 -12.41
N LEU A 70 -19.19 -15.90 -11.32
CA LEU A 70 -18.35 -15.78 -10.12
C LEU A 70 -16.99 -16.45 -10.37
N LEU A 71 -15.93 -15.65 -10.54
CA LEU A 71 -14.56 -16.08 -10.86
C LEU A 71 -13.69 -16.35 -9.61
N GLY A 72 -14.33 -16.35 -8.44
CA GLY A 72 -13.75 -16.59 -7.13
C GLY A 72 -13.09 -15.37 -6.49
N ALA A 73 -12.48 -15.57 -5.33
CA ALA A 73 -11.79 -14.52 -4.62
C ALA A 73 -10.56 -14.00 -5.40
N ARG A 74 -10.36 -12.68 -5.34
CA ARG A 74 -9.19 -11.97 -5.82
C ARG A 74 -8.67 -11.07 -4.71
N ARG A 75 -7.35 -10.96 -4.61
CA ARG A 75 -6.72 -9.94 -3.78
C ARG A 75 -6.49 -8.70 -4.62
N VAL A 76 -7.00 -7.57 -4.17
CA VAL A 76 -6.79 -6.26 -4.79
C VAL A 76 -5.84 -5.48 -3.89
N ILE A 77 -4.80 -4.93 -4.48
CA ILE A 77 -3.77 -4.16 -3.78
C ILE A 77 -3.65 -2.81 -4.48
N LEU A 78 -3.88 -1.75 -3.72
CA LEU A 78 -3.82 -0.37 -4.17
C LEU A 78 -2.50 0.26 -3.75
N PHE A 79 -1.79 0.79 -4.73
CA PHE A 79 -0.63 1.66 -4.58
C PHE A 79 -0.97 3.07 -5.06
N ASN A 80 -0.13 4.05 -4.75
CA ASN A 80 -0.30 5.44 -5.21
C ASN A 80 -0.21 5.64 -6.72
N ASP A 81 0.41 4.72 -7.45
CA ASP A 81 0.62 4.80 -8.90
C ASP A 81 -0.09 3.66 -9.67
N MET A 82 -0.55 2.63 -8.96
CA MET A 82 -0.96 1.37 -9.55
C MET A 82 -2.04 0.64 -8.74
N LEU A 83 -2.93 -0.06 -9.44
CA LEU A 83 -3.83 -1.06 -8.88
C LEU A 83 -3.41 -2.45 -9.35
N LEU A 84 -3.24 -3.38 -8.43
CA LEU A 84 -2.87 -4.76 -8.71
C LEU A 84 -4.01 -5.71 -8.34
N VAL A 85 -4.39 -6.58 -9.26
CA VAL A 85 -5.37 -7.65 -9.02
C VAL A 85 -4.66 -8.99 -9.12
N ALA A 86 -4.66 -9.73 -8.02
CA ALA A 86 -3.97 -10.99 -7.90
C ALA A 86 -4.94 -12.13 -7.55
N LYS A 87 -4.68 -13.32 -8.09
CA LYS A 87 -5.41 -14.55 -7.78
C LYS A 87 -4.61 -15.37 -6.76
N PRO A 88 -5.23 -15.85 -5.67
CA PRO A 88 -4.55 -16.75 -4.75
C PRO A 88 -4.11 -18.02 -5.47
N LYS A 89 -2.84 -18.42 -5.29
CA LYS A 89 -2.35 -19.71 -5.75
C LYS A 89 -2.82 -20.77 -4.75
N LYS A 90 -3.45 -21.85 -5.25
CA LYS A 90 -3.63 -23.07 -4.46
C LYS A 90 -2.25 -23.70 -4.27
N SER A 91 -1.62 -23.49 -3.12
CA SER A 91 -0.36 -24.17 -2.79
C SER A 91 -0.64 -25.64 -2.47
N LEU A 92 0.03 -26.57 -3.16
CA LEU A 92 0.01 -28.02 -2.87
C LEU A 92 0.90 -28.42 -1.68
N ARG A 93 1.55 -27.46 -1.01
CA ARG A 93 2.34 -27.70 0.20
C ARG A 93 1.92 -26.72 1.29
N SER A 94 0.78 -27.01 1.90
CA SER A 94 0.47 -26.51 3.24
C SER A 94 1.24 -27.37 4.23
N PHE A 95 2.52 -27.07 4.44
CA PHE A 95 3.13 -27.48 5.70
C PHE A 95 2.62 -26.50 6.76
N HIS A 96 1.76 -27.02 7.64
CA HIS A 96 1.43 -26.41 8.91
C HIS A 96 2.71 -26.34 9.75
N LEU A 97 3.48 -25.28 9.58
CA LEU A 97 4.54 -24.91 10.50
C LEU A 97 4.27 -23.46 10.90
N PHE A 98 3.70 -23.33 12.10
CA PHE A 98 3.67 -22.16 12.97
C PHE A 98 3.72 -20.77 12.29
N GLY A 99 2.56 -20.11 12.22
CA GLY A 99 2.48 -18.66 12.41
C GLY A 99 2.66 -17.74 11.20
N SER A 100 2.89 -18.23 9.98
CA SER A 100 2.86 -17.38 8.79
C SER A 100 2.39 -18.17 7.57
N SER A 101 1.08 -18.18 7.36
CA SER A 101 0.52 -18.58 6.06
C SER A 101 1.08 -17.64 5.00
N LYS A 102 2.20 -18.03 4.36
CA LYS A 102 2.71 -17.37 3.15
C LYS A 102 1.70 -17.65 2.04
N VAL A 103 0.64 -16.84 2.00
CA VAL A 103 -0.34 -16.88 0.93
C VAL A 103 0.36 -16.36 -0.31
N ASN A 104 0.56 -17.23 -1.29
CA ASN A 104 1.17 -16.86 -2.56
C ASN A 104 0.08 -16.43 -3.53
N PHE A 105 0.34 -15.40 -4.33
CA PHE A 105 -0.58 -14.93 -5.35
C PHE A 105 0.07 -15.00 -6.73
N ALA A 106 -0.76 -15.03 -7.77
CA ALA A 106 -0.37 -14.80 -9.15
C ALA A 106 -1.03 -13.49 -9.60
N VAL A 107 -0.25 -12.60 -10.21
CA VAL A 107 -0.82 -11.40 -10.83
C VAL A 107 -1.78 -11.85 -11.93
N LYS A 108 -3.01 -11.35 -11.90
CA LYS A 108 -3.97 -11.48 -12.99
C LYS A 108 -3.89 -10.23 -13.86
N GLU A 109 -4.04 -9.07 -13.26
CA GLU A 109 -4.10 -7.78 -13.94
C GLU A 109 -3.37 -6.71 -13.13
N GLN A 110 -2.84 -5.71 -13.84
CA GLN A 110 -2.15 -4.56 -13.30
C GLN A 110 -2.59 -3.32 -14.08
N PHE A 111 -3.02 -2.29 -13.38
CA PHE A 111 -3.53 -1.04 -13.96
C PHE A 111 -2.71 0.12 -13.44
N ALA A 112 -2.24 0.99 -14.35
CA ALA A 112 -1.70 2.28 -13.94
C ALA A 112 -2.86 3.18 -13.52
N LEU A 113 -2.79 3.84 -12.36
CA LEU A 113 -3.89 4.71 -11.92
C LEU A 113 -4.18 5.84 -12.93
N SER A 114 -3.16 6.34 -13.63
CA SER A 114 -3.32 7.32 -14.71
C SER A 114 -4.29 6.87 -15.82
N SER A 115 -4.41 5.57 -16.06
CA SER A 115 -5.34 5.01 -17.06
C SER A 115 -6.76 4.77 -16.54
N LEU A 116 -6.97 4.81 -15.22
CA LEU A 116 -8.28 4.53 -14.60
C LEU A 116 -9.16 5.78 -14.44
N PHE A 117 -8.59 6.99 -14.52
CA PHE A 117 -9.30 8.26 -14.29
C PHE A 117 -10.01 8.86 -15.52
N LEU A 118 -10.10 8.16 -16.65
CA LEU A 118 -10.71 8.68 -17.89
C LEU A 118 -12.25 8.78 -17.88
N GLY A 119 -12.93 8.55 -16.75
CA GLY A 119 -14.39 8.40 -16.70
C GLY A 119 -15.17 9.31 -15.75
N CYS A 120 -14.54 10.24 -15.03
CA CYS A 120 -15.30 11.20 -14.20
C CYS A 120 -15.81 12.35 -15.08
N SER A 121 -16.84 12.10 -15.89
CA SER A 121 -17.61 13.18 -16.52
C SER A 121 -18.20 14.04 -15.42
N SER A 122 -17.85 15.32 -15.42
CA SER A 122 -18.45 16.36 -14.58
C SER A 122 -19.98 16.23 -14.57
N PRO A 123 -20.63 16.42 -13.41
CA PRO A 123 -22.09 16.44 -13.38
C PRO A 123 -22.57 17.56 -14.32
N PRO A 124 -23.65 17.32 -15.11
CA PRO A 124 -24.18 18.36 -15.97
C PRO A 124 -24.64 19.53 -15.10
N ASP A 125 -24.15 20.72 -15.42
CA ASP A 125 -24.52 21.98 -14.78
C ASP A 125 -26.05 22.05 -14.66
N ALA A 126 -26.55 22.05 -13.42
CA ALA A 126 -27.94 22.34 -13.12
C ALA A 126 -28.16 23.83 -13.41
N LYS A 127 -28.84 24.11 -14.52
CA LYS A 127 -29.37 25.44 -14.86
C LYS A 127 -30.44 25.89 -13.87
#